data_AF-A0A1R2CJC6-F1
#
_entry.id   AF-A0A1R2CJC6-F1
#
_cell.length_a   1.000
_cell.length_b   1.000
_cell.length_c   1.000
_cell.angle_alpha   90.00
_cell.angle_beta   90.00
_cell.angle_gamma   90.00
#
_symmetry.space_group_name_H-M   'P 1'
#
loop_
_entity.id
_entity.type
_entity.pdbx_description
1 polymer ?
#
loop_
_entity_poly.entity_id
_entity_poly.type
_entity_poly.pdbx_seq_one_letter_code
_entity_poly.pdbx_strand_id
1 'polypeptide(L)'
;MKLLTSEEKHIERYASYIKITPIKFIKGFLPYRLSLKHLLKFLEINGFETIVMKKSLIITAPRNSLASALHRILDEIEMKQEQIKKSIQKATENLKLALASNKILKSMLEISVENEKRLTNLLP
;
A
#
# COMPACT_ATOMS: atom_id res chain seq x y z
N MET A 1 -6.32 12.42 29.34
CA MET A 1 -5.31 13.27 28.66
C MET A 1 -4.02 13.28 29.49
N LYS A 2 -2.93 12.61 29.05
CA LYS A 2 -1.58 12.90 29.60
C LYS A 2 -0.92 13.92 28.67
N LEU A 3 -0.77 15.14 29.20
CA LEU A 3 -0.36 16.35 28.51
C LEU A 3 1.15 16.33 28.19
N LEU A 4 1.52 17.04 27.13
CA LEU A 4 2.89 17.45 26.81
C LEU A 4 3.62 17.97 28.05
N THR A 5 4.93 17.71 28.12
CA THR A 5 5.82 18.26 29.15
C THR A 5 5.91 19.79 29.04
N SER A 6 6.36 20.45 30.11
CA SER A 6 6.52 21.92 30.14
C SER A 6 7.46 22.43 29.05
N GLU A 7 8.53 21.70 28.76
CA GLU A 7 9.51 22.01 27.69
C GLU A 7 8.88 21.88 26.30
N GLU A 8 8.15 20.80 26.04
CA GLU A 8 7.44 20.60 24.76
C GLU A 8 6.41 21.71 24.50
N LYS A 9 5.65 22.10 25.54
CA LYS A 9 4.72 23.24 25.46
C LYS A 9 5.43 24.57 25.23
N HIS A 10 6.65 24.72 25.75
CA HIS A 10 7.45 25.92 25.53
C HIS A 10 7.95 25.97 24.08
N ILE A 11 8.40 24.85 23.50
CA ILE A 11 8.87 24.79 22.11
C ILE A 11 7.73 25.13 21.14
N GLU A 12 6.53 24.53 21.31
CA GLU A 12 5.39 24.82 20.43
C GLU A 12 4.96 26.30 20.47
N ARG A 13 5.09 26.98 21.61
CA ARG A 13 4.75 28.41 21.73
C ARG A 13 5.69 29.33 20.96
N TYR A 14 6.97 28.98 20.86
CA TYR A 14 8.00 29.85 20.29
C TYR A 14 8.40 29.44 18.87
N ALA A 15 8.04 28.23 18.45
CA ALA A 15 8.26 27.72 17.11
C ALA A 15 6.96 27.11 16.57
N SER A 16 6.09 27.96 16.03
CA SER A 16 4.77 27.57 15.50
C SER A 16 4.81 26.59 14.32
N TYR A 17 5.98 26.43 13.70
CA TYR A 17 6.26 25.44 12.66
C TYR A 17 6.62 24.05 13.24
N ILE A 18 6.82 23.93 14.55
CA ILE A 18 7.10 22.68 15.23
C ILE A 18 5.79 22.15 15.84
N LYS A 19 5.40 20.94 15.42
CA LYS A 19 4.30 20.20 16.05
C LYS A 19 4.86 19.04 16.86
N ILE A 20 4.47 18.94 18.13
CA ILE A 20 4.90 17.87 19.03
C ILE A 20 3.72 16.95 19.31
N THR A 21 3.78 15.74 18.78
CA THR A 21 2.69 14.76 18.92
C THR A 21 3.14 13.57 19.77
N PRO A 22 2.44 13.21 20.87
CA PRO A 22 2.81 12.05 21.66
C PRO A 22 2.64 10.74 20.86
N ILE A 23 3.63 9.85 20.93
CA ILE A 23 3.68 8.60 20.13
C ILE A 23 2.48 7.69 20.40
N LYS A 24 1.90 7.74 21.61
CA LYS A 24 0.70 6.97 21.95
C LYS A 24 -0.51 7.34 21.07
N PHE A 25 -0.66 8.61 20.69
CA PHE A 25 -1.75 9.04 19.81
C PHE A 25 -1.50 8.60 18.37
N ILE A 26 -0.26 8.71 17.92
CA ILE A 26 0.17 8.25 16.59
C ILE A 26 -0.12 6.75 16.43
N LYS A 27 0.23 5.93 17.43
CA LYS A 27 -0.07 4.50 17.43
C LYS A 27 -1.57 4.18 17.40
N GLY A 28 -2.42 5.07 17.94
CA GLY A 28 -3.87 4.91 17.91
C GLY A 28 -4.51 5.30 16.57
N PHE A 29 -3.83 6.12 15.76
CA PHE A 29 -4.33 6.61 14.48
C PHE A 29 -3.74 5.84 13.28
N LEU A 30 -2.56 5.23 13.45
CA LEU A 30 -1.95 4.43 12.39
C LEU A 30 -2.79 3.16 12.12
N PRO A 31 -3.07 2.85 10.84
CA PRO A 31 -3.59 1.55 10.44
C PRO A 31 -2.76 0.42 11.04
N TYR A 32 -3.39 -0.69 11.44
CA TYR A 32 -2.74 -1.80 12.15
C TYR A 32 -1.50 -2.40 11.44
N ARG A 33 -1.35 -2.15 10.14
CA ARG A 33 -0.22 -2.60 9.31
C ARG A 33 0.96 -1.62 9.27
N LEU A 34 0.79 -0.39 9.75
CA LEU A 34 1.81 0.65 9.70
C LEU A 34 2.52 0.77 11.05
N SER A 35 3.84 0.53 11.03
CA SER A 35 4.72 0.73 12.18
C SER A 35 5.16 2.19 12.27
N LEU A 36 5.65 2.61 13.44
CA LEU A 36 6.25 3.94 13.61
C LEU A 36 7.43 4.16 12.64
N LYS A 37 8.19 3.12 12.31
CA LYS A 37 9.27 3.17 11.31
C LYS A 37 8.74 3.50 9.92
N HIS A 38 7.59 2.96 9.54
CA HIS A 38 6.93 3.28 8.27
C HIS A 38 6.48 4.74 8.23
N LEU A 39 5.94 5.26 9.34
CA LEU A 39 5.57 6.67 9.44
C LEU A 39 6.78 7.61 9.33
N LEU A 40 7.89 7.30 9.99
CA LEU A 40 9.10 8.14 9.95
C LEU A 40 9.67 8.21 8.54
N LYS A 41 9.84 7.05 7.89
CA LYS A 41 10.30 6.98 6.50
C LYS A 41 9.37 7.72 5.56
N PHE A 42 8.08 7.67 5.83
CA PHE A 42 7.08 8.40 5.05
C PHE A 42 7.20 9.91 5.23
N LEU A 43 7.38 10.40 6.46
CA LEU A 43 7.58 11.82 6.73
C LEU A 43 8.87 12.34 6.07
N GLU A 44 9.94 11.56 6.14
CA GLU A 44 11.22 11.85 5.47
C GLU A 44 11.06 11.98 3.94
N ILE A 45 10.38 11.03 3.28
CA ILE A 45 10.12 11.08 1.83
C ILE A 45 9.36 12.35 1.43
N ASN A 46 8.48 12.82 2.31
CA ASN A 46 7.67 14.02 2.07
C ASN A 46 8.36 15.32 2.51
N GLY A 47 9.65 15.27 2.84
CA GLY A 47 10.44 16.46 3.21
C GLY A 47 10.14 17.00 4.60
N PHE A 48 9.50 16.21 5.46
CA PHE A 48 9.33 16.56 6.87
C PHE A 48 10.57 16.15 7.66
N GLU A 49 11.13 17.11 8.36
CA GLU A 49 12.13 16.84 9.39
C GLU A 49 11.42 16.33 10.65
N THR A 50 11.91 15.21 11.19
CA THR A 50 11.29 14.57 12.35
C THR A 50 12.34 14.18 13.38
N ILE A 51 12.02 14.40 14.67
CA ILE A 51 12.84 13.98 15.79
C ILE A 51 12.00 13.09 16.70
N VAL A 52 12.46 11.85 16.92
CA VAL A 52 11.81 10.90 17.81
C VAL A 52 12.40 11.03 19.21
N MET A 53 11.60 11.46 20.17
CA MET A 53 11.92 11.38 21.59
C MET A 53 11.24 10.16 22.23
N LYS A 54 11.63 9.81 23.46
CA LYS A 54 11.16 8.60 24.16
C LYS A 54 9.63 8.47 24.24
N LYS A 55 8.88 9.57 24.21
CA LYS A 55 7.40 9.57 24.31
C LYS A 55 6.70 10.42 23.25
N SER A 56 7.43 11.18 22.46
CA SER A 56 6.92 12.20 21.56
C SER A 56 7.64 12.17 20.22
N LEU A 57 6.90 12.53 19.19
CA LEU A 57 7.41 12.77 17.85
C LEU A 57 7.32 14.26 17.59
N ILE A 58 8.45 14.89 17.34
CA ILE A 58 8.56 16.29 16.94
C ILE A 58 8.60 16.31 15.42
N ILE A 59 7.74 17.12 14.81
CA ILE A 59 7.66 17.27 13.36
C ILE A 59 7.77 18.75 13.06
N THR A 60 8.81 19.13 12.32
CA THR A 60 8.92 20.47 11.73
C THR A 60 8.08 20.47 10.46
N ALA A 61 6.92 21.13 10.51
CA ALA A 61 6.02 21.29 9.38
C ALA A 61 6.19 22.70 8.80
N PRO A 62 6.41 22.87 7.48
CA PRO A 62 6.14 24.16 6.86
C PRO A 62 4.66 24.50 7.09
N ARG A 63 4.28 25.79 7.12
CA ARG A 63 2.98 26.38 7.56
C ARG A 63 1.67 25.65 7.19
N ASN A 64 1.71 24.66 6.32
CA ASN A 64 0.59 23.78 5.99
C ASN A 64 0.37 22.72 7.07
N SER A 65 -0.89 22.45 7.38
CA SER A 65 -1.29 21.46 8.38
C SER A 65 -0.75 20.07 8.01
N LEU A 66 0.12 19.49 8.86
CA LEU A 66 0.54 18.09 8.78
C LEU A 66 -0.65 17.12 8.54
N ALA A 67 -1.82 17.40 9.14
CA ALA A 67 -3.02 16.60 8.94
C ALA A 67 -3.55 16.70 7.50
N SER A 68 -3.56 17.89 6.88
CA SER A 68 -4.02 18.02 5.48
C SER A 68 -3.07 17.34 4.50
N ALA A 69 -1.76 17.41 4.76
CA ALA A 69 -0.76 16.70 3.96
C ALA A 69 -0.94 15.19 4.09
N LEU A 70 -1.11 14.67 5.31
CA LEU A 70 -1.36 13.25 5.54
C LEU A 70 -2.66 12.77 4.90
N HIS A 71 -3.76 13.51 5.02
CA HIS A 71 -5.04 13.15 4.41
C HIS A 71 -4.94 13.05 2.89
N ARG A 72 -4.37 14.07 2.24
CA ARG A 72 -4.22 14.08 0.78
C ARG A 72 -3.42 12.87 0.29
N ILE A 73 -2.38 12.47 1.02
CA ILE A 73 -1.57 11.33 0.62
C ILE A 73 -2.26 10.00 0.92
N LEU A 74 -3.01 9.90 2.02
CA LEU A 74 -3.83 8.71 2.30
C LEU A 74 -4.87 8.49 1.19
N ASP A 75 -5.52 9.55 0.74
CA ASP A 75 -6.49 9.50 -0.38
C ASP A 75 -5.80 9.05 -1.68
N GLU A 76 -4.60 9.56 -1.98
CA GLU A 76 -3.82 9.12 -3.15
C GLU A 76 -3.42 7.65 -3.08
N ILE A 77 -3.04 7.15 -1.89
CA ILE A 77 -2.72 5.74 -1.67
C ILE A 77 -3.97 4.88 -1.88
N GLU A 78 -5.11 5.30 -1.35
CA GLU A 78 -6.38 4.57 -1.48
C GLU A 78 -6.81 4.46 -2.95
N MET A 79 -6.74 5.57 -3.71
CA MET A 79 -7.01 5.56 -5.15
C MET A 79 -6.07 4.61 -5.92
N LYS A 80 -4.77 4.63 -5.62
CA LYS A 80 -3.79 3.73 -6.26
C LYS A 80 -4.06 2.27 -5.92
N GLN A 81 -4.44 1.96 -4.68
CA GLN A 81 -4.80 0.60 -4.29
C GLN A 81 -6.04 0.09 -5.05
N GLU A 82 -7.05 0.94 -5.25
CA GLU A 82 -8.24 0.58 -6.02
C GLU A 82 -7.91 0.31 -7.51
N GLN A 83 -7.01 1.11 -8.10
CA GLN A 83 -6.53 0.87 -9.46
C GLN A 83 -5.78 -0.46 -9.60
N ILE A 84 -4.92 -0.79 -8.63
CA ILE A 84 -4.20 -2.07 -8.60
C ILE A 84 -5.19 -3.22 -8.49
N LYS A 85 -6.20 -3.12 -7.61
CA LYS A 85 -7.23 -4.15 -7.44
C LYS A 85 -7.99 -4.42 -8.75
N LYS A 86 -8.40 -3.37 -9.46
CA LYS A 86 -9.04 -3.48 -10.78
C LYS A 86 -8.12 -4.14 -11.81
N SER A 87 -6.84 -3.79 -11.80
CA SER A 87 -5.84 -4.37 -12.70
C SER A 87 -5.63 -5.87 -12.45
N ILE A 88 -5.54 -6.28 -11.17
CA ILE A 88 -5.45 -7.69 -10.77
C ILE A 88 -6.70 -8.46 -11.18
N GLN A 89 -7.89 -7.88 -11.00
CA GLN A 89 -9.14 -8.52 -11.41
C GLN A 89 -9.15 -8.78 -12.92
N LYS A 90 -8.80 -7.78 -13.73
CA LYS A 90 -8.70 -7.92 -15.19
C LYS A 90 -7.67 -8.98 -15.60
N ALA A 91 -6.50 -8.99 -14.97
CA ALA A 91 -5.48 -10.01 -15.22
C ALA A 91 -5.99 -11.42 -14.88
N THR A 92 -6.73 -11.55 -13.77
CA THR A 92 -7.31 -12.83 -13.33
C THR A 92 -8.36 -13.34 -14.32
N GLU A 93 -9.23 -12.47 -14.84
CA GLU A 93 -10.22 -12.81 -15.87
C GLU A 93 -9.53 -13.29 -17.16
N ASN A 94 -8.50 -12.58 -17.61
CA ASN A 94 -7.72 -13.00 -18.77
C ASN A 94 -7.06 -14.37 -18.57
N LEU A 95 -6.55 -14.64 -17.37
CA LEU A 95 -5.91 -15.92 -17.05
C LEU A 95 -6.92 -17.07 -17.02
N LYS A 96 -8.15 -16.82 -16.54
CA LYS A 96 -9.26 -17.79 -16.64
C LYS A 96 -9.62 -18.10 -18.09
N LEU A 97 -9.69 -17.09 -18.95
CA LEU A 97 -9.96 -17.27 -20.39
C LEU A 97 -8.83 -18.07 -21.07
N ALA A 98 -7.57 -17.74 -20.77
CA ALA A 98 -6.41 -18.47 -21.30
C ALA A 98 -6.42 -19.94 -20.84
N LEU A 99 -6.79 -20.21 -19.59
CA LEU A 99 -6.88 -21.57 -19.06
C LEU A 99 -8.01 -22.36 -19.72
N ALA A 100 -9.17 -21.72 -19.97
CA ALA A 100 -10.25 -22.33 -20.73
C ALA A 100 -9.83 -22.65 -22.18
N SER A 101 -9.12 -21.72 -22.84
CA SER A 101 -8.58 -21.91 -24.19
C SER A 101 -7.59 -23.08 -24.24
N ASN A 102 -6.66 -23.16 -23.29
CA ASN A 102 -5.72 -24.28 -23.19
C ASN A 102 -6.42 -25.62 -22.98
N LYS A 103 -7.53 -25.65 -22.22
CA LYS A 103 -8.31 -26.87 -22.05
C LYS A 103 -8.92 -27.36 -23.38
N ILE A 104 -9.43 -26.43 -24.20
CA ILE A 104 -9.96 -26.74 -25.53
C ILE A 104 -8.85 -27.26 -26.44
N LEU A 105 -7.70 -26.58 -26.49
CA LEU A 105 -6.55 -26.99 -27.29
C LEU A 105 -6.05 -28.39 -26.90
N LYS A 106 -6.03 -28.70 -25.59
CA LYS A 106 -5.67 -30.03 -25.11
C LYS A 106 -6.64 -31.09 -25.64
N SER A 107 -7.94 -30.86 -25.55
CA SER A 107 -8.95 -31.80 -26.07
C SER A 107 -8.85 -31.96 -27.60
N MET A 108 -8.58 -30.88 -28.34
CA MET A 108 -8.34 -30.96 -29.78
C MET A 108 -7.11 -31.82 -30.10
N LEU A 109 -6.01 -31.63 -29.36
CA LEU A 109 -4.79 -32.43 -29.52
C LEU A 109 -5.03 -33.91 -29.22
N GLU A 110 -5.77 -34.22 -28.15
CA GLU A 110 -6.15 -35.60 -27.80
C GLU A 110 -6.94 -36.27 -28.94
N ILE A 111 -7.89 -35.55 -29.56
CA ILE A 111 -8.64 -36.03 -30.73
C ILE A 111 -7.71 -36.24 -31.93
N SER A 112 -6.82 -35.29 -32.22
CA SER A 112 -5.87 -35.41 -33.33
C SER A 112 -4.96 -36.63 -33.18
N VAL A 113 -4.41 -36.87 -31.99
CA VAL A 113 -3.56 -38.04 -31.70
C VAL A 113 -4.34 -39.34 -31.85
N GLU A 114 -5.59 -39.39 -31.37
CA GLU A 114 -6.45 -40.57 -31.53
C GLU A 114 -6.79 -40.85 -32.99
N ASN A 115 -7.07 -39.80 -33.78
CA ASN A 115 -7.32 -39.92 -35.20
C ASN A 115 -6.09 -40.41 -35.96
N GLU A 116 -4.89 -39.90 -35.62
CA GLU A 116 -3.62 -40.34 -36.20
C GLU A 116 -3.40 -41.83 -35.92
N LYS A 117 -3.56 -42.28 -34.66
CA LYS A 117 -3.47 -43.71 -34.29
C LYS A 117 -4.39 -44.58 -35.13
N ARG A 118 -5.67 -44.19 -35.27
CA ARG A 118 -6.65 -44.91 -36.10
C ARG A 118 -6.22 -44.97 -37.56
N LEU A 119 -5.71 -43.87 -38.11
CA LEU A 119 -5.20 -43.82 -39.48
C LEU A 119 -3.99 -44.73 -39.69
N THR A 120 -3.01 -44.72 -38.78
CA THR A 120 -1.86 -45.66 -38.84
C THR A 120 -2.28 -47.11 -38.73
N ASN A 121 -3.30 -47.44 -37.94
CA ASN A 121 -3.81 -48.82 -37.84
C ASN A 121 -4.56 -49.31 -39.09
N LEU A 122 -5.00 -48.38 -39.96
CA LEU A 122 -5.72 -48.68 -41.21
C LEU A 122 -4.79 -48.76 -42.42
N LEU A 123 -3.52 -48.37 -42.28
CA LEU A 123 -2.51 -48.55 -43.30
C LEU A 123 -1.91 -49.98 -43.15
N PRO A 124 -1.75 -50.71 -44.26
CA PRO A 124 -1.31 -52.12 -44.26
C PRO A 124 0.12 -52.32 -43.77
#